data_AF-A0A2S6GIY7-F1
#
_entry.id   AF-A0A2S6GIY7-F1
#
_cell.length_a   1.000
_cell.length_b   1.000
_cell.length_c   1.000
_cell.angle_alpha   90.00
_cell.angle_beta   90.00
_cell.angle_gamma   90.00
#
_symmetry.space_group_name_H-M   'P 1'
#
loop_
_entity.id
_entity.type
_entity.pdbx_description
1 polymer ?
#
loop_
_entity_poly.entity_id
_entity_poly.type
_entity_poly.pdbx_seq_one_letter_code
_entity_poly.pdbx_strand_id
1 'polypeptide(L)'
;MRFSNSNSFYGDPVADVEPYRDLVLANVTDLGQFAGGQPVVFTWDNPTKHQIEYVEVTRADYEALTAEMEVEPPAPATNTYGLDDNCYYVTAAALLDTTVGALITTTETMQIRGGASEGEITSLFRAAGLRATPTTLTTYTALVAEMRRVAAGSHRRFAVAFGRADGSGHAVVGEVMGADTGEVRFRDHQVTEGADATTDVSAGVLFVLYPQ
;
A
#
# COMPACT_ATOMS: atom_id res chain seq x y z
N MET A 1 3.89 25.31 20.28
CA MET A 1 3.27 24.65 21.45
C MET A 1 3.55 25.48 22.69
N ARG A 2 2.65 25.56 23.68
CA ARG A 2 2.89 26.28 24.94
C ARG A 2 2.43 25.48 26.16
N PHE A 3 3.01 25.80 27.31
CA PHE A 3 2.65 25.25 28.63
C PHE A 3 2.20 26.37 29.57
N SER A 4 1.23 26.10 30.44
CA SER A 4 0.73 27.04 31.43
C SER A 4 0.26 26.34 32.70
N ASN A 5 0.40 26.97 33.87
CA ASN A 5 -0.14 26.44 35.13
C ASN A 5 -1.58 26.93 35.43
N SER A 6 -2.12 27.85 34.62
CA SER A 6 -3.36 28.57 34.94
C SER A 6 -4.31 28.71 33.75
N ASN A 7 -4.16 27.87 32.71
CA ASN A 7 -4.92 27.93 31.47
C ASN A 7 -4.84 29.30 30.76
N SER A 8 -3.79 30.07 31.05
CA SER A 8 -3.48 31.35 30.43
C SER A 8 -2.10 31.25 29.81
N PHE A 9 -2.02 31.28 28.50
CA PHE A 9 -0.79 31.04 27.76
C PHE A 9 -0.07 32.36 27.50
N TYR A 10 1.05 32.57 28.20
CA TYR A 10 1.92 33.73 28.05
C TYR A 10 3.32 33.29 27.58
N GLY A 11 3.98 34.14 26.81
CA GLY A 11 5.34 33.90 26.34
C GLY A 11 5.43 33.18 25.00
N ASP A 12 6.68 32.91 24.61
CA ASP A 12 7.00 32.32 23.32
C ASP A 12 6.65 30.84 23.27
N PRO A 13 6.20 30.34 22.11
CA PRO A 13 6.04 28.91 21.91
C PRO A 13 7.38 28.18 22.04
N VAL A 14 7.32 26.91 22.44
CA VAL A 14 8.47 26.01 22.43
C VAL A 14 8.99 25.91 20.99
N ALA A 15 10.31 26.09 20.82
CA ALA A 15 10.95 26.10 19.51
C ALA A 15 11.05 24.71 18.86
N ASP A 16 11.16 23.67 19.68
CA ASP A 16 11.21 22.27 19.24
C ASP A 16 10.13 21.46 19.97
N VAL A 17 9.16 20.97 19.20
CA VAL A 17 8.01 20.22 19.70
C VAL A 17 8.25 18.71 19.70
N GLU A 18 9.30 18.23 19.04
CA GLU A 18 9.58 16.80 18.82
C GLU A 18 9.63 15.98 20.12
N PRO A 19 10.25 16.45 21.23
CA PRO A 19 10.27 15.71 22.49
C PRO A 19 8.88 15.45 23.10
N TYR A 20 7.84 16.14 22.62
CA TYR A 20 6.47 16.02 23.12
C TYR A 20 5.54 15.27 22.16
N ARG A 21 6.08 14.64 21.10
CA ARG A 21 5.32 13.89 20.10
C ARG A 21 4.26 12.98 20.71
N ASP A 22 4.67 12.05 21.56
CA ASP A 22 3.77 11.05 22.14
C ASP A 22 2.67 11.69 23.01
N LEU A 23 3.00 12.75 23.73
CA LEU A 23 2.04 13.51 24.53
C LEU A 23 0.98 14.17 23.64
N VAL A 24 1.41 14.82 22.56
CA VAL A 24 0.51 15.51 21.63
C VAL A 24 -0.37 14.51 20.90
N LEU A 25 0.21 13.43 20.35
CA LEU A 25 -0.53 12.42 19.58
C LEU A 25 -1.51 11.59 20.44
N ALA A 26 -1.26 11.46 21.75
CA ALA A 26 -2.21 10.83 22.66
C ALA A 26 -3.44 11.69 22.99
N ASN A 27 -3.36 13.02 22.80
CA ASN A 27 -4.40 13.98 23.21
C ASN A 27 -5.05 14.73 22.03
N VAL A 28 -4.39 14.75 20.87
CA VAL A 28 -4.88 15.32 19.61
C VAL A 28 -5.00 14.19 18.60
N THR A 29 -6.22 13.69 18.40
CA THR A 29 -6.52 12.51 17.59
C THR A 29 -6.83 12.84 16.14
N ASP A 30 -7.27 14.07 15.84
CA ASP A 30 -7.63 14.46 14.48
C ASP A 30 -7.50 15.97 14.23
N LEU A 31 -7.31 16.34 12.95
CA LEU A 31 -7.20 17.73 12.52
C LEU A 31 -8.50 18.54 12.71
N GLY A 32 -9.65 17.87 12.85
CA GLY A 32 -10.94 18.50 13.09
C GLY A 32 -11.02 19.20 14.45
N GLN A 33 -10.17 18.81 15.42
CA GLN A 33 -10.07 19.48 16.72
C GLN A 33 -9.54 20.92 16.62
N PHE A 34 -8.88 21.29 15.52
CA PHE A 34 -8.43 22.67 15.24
C PHE A 34 -9.46 23.51 14.46
N ALA A 35 -10.72 23.07 14.39
CA ALA A 35 -11.77 23.78 13.66
C ALA A 35 -11.91 25.25 14.13
N GLY A 36 -12.11 26.16 13.17
CA GLY A 36 -12.17 27.60 13.46
C GLY A 36 -10.80 28.24 13.76
N GLY A 37 -9.70 27.53 13.47
CA GLY A 37 -8.34 28.05 13.63
C GLY A 37 -7.90 28.19 15.10
N GLN A 38 -8.63 27.56 16.02
CA GLN A 38 -8.30 27.60 17.43
C GLN A 38 -7.28 26.51 17.79
N PRO A 39 -6.32 26.80 18.70
CA PRO A 39 -5.47 25.78 19.28
C PRO A 39 -6.28 24.74 20.06
N VAL A 40 -5.75 23.52 20.15
CA VAL A 40 -6.28 22.50 21.06
C VAL A 40 -5.61 22.67 22.41
N VAL A 41 -6.42 22.63 23.48
CA VAL A 41 -5.94 22.77 24.86
C VAL A 41 -6.34 21.54 25.68
N PHE A 42 -5.38 20.93 26.37
CA PHE A 42 -5.61 19.82 27.29
C PHE A 42 -4.73 19.93 28.54
N THR A 43 -5.02 19.13 29.56
CA THR A 43 -4.21 19.06 30.79
C THR A 43 -3.26 17.88 30.75
N TRP A 44 -2.03 18.07 31.23
CA TRP A 44 -0.99 17.06 31.34
C TRP A 44 -0.40 17.05 32.75
N ASP A 45 -0.30 15.87 33.37
CA ASP A 45 0.43 15.70 34.62
C ASP A 45 1.93 15.63 34.31
N ASN A 46 2.64 16.75 34.48
CA ASN A 46 4.06 16.85 34.16
C ASN A 46 4.89 16.03 35.17
N PRO A 47 5.48 14.89 34.77
CA PRO A 47 6.13 13.96 35.69
C PRO A 47 7.45 14.53 36.25
N THR A 48 8.05 15.51 35.57
CA THR A 48 9.30 16.15 36.01
C THR A 48 9.04 17.24 37.06
N LYS A 49 7.92 17.95 36.93
CA LYS A 49 7.55 19.05 37.84
C LYS A 49 6.58 18.63 38.94
N HIS A 50 6.01 17.42 38.85
CA HIS A 50 4.99 16.90 39.77
C HIS A 50 3.78 17.85 39.90
N GLN A 51 3.31 18.38 38.77
CA GLN A 51 2.19 19.31 38.72
C GLN A 51 1.39 19.17 37.43
N ILE A 52 0.11 19.53 37.47
CA ILE A 52 -0.73 19.62 36.27
C ILE A 52 -0.40 20.90 35.50
N GLU A 53 -0.14 20.77 34.20
CA GLU A 53 0.03 21.87 33.26
C GLU A 53 -1.06 21.82 32.18
N TYR A 54 -1.52 22.98 31.73
CA TYR A 54 -2.29 23.15 30.52
C TYR A 54 -1.34 23.22 29.33
N VAL A 55 -1.65 22.49 28.27
CA VAL A 55 -0.87 22.39 27.04
C VAL A 55 -1.68 22.99 25.91
N GLU A 56 -1.14 24.00 25.23
CA GLU A 56 -1.70 24.56 24.00
C GLU A 56 -0.91 24.04 22.81
N VAL A 57 -1.59 23.31 21.94
CA VAL A 57 -1.05 22.80 20.68
C VAL A 57 -1.71 23.57 19.55
N THR A 58 -0.92 24.16 18.66
CA THR A 58 -1.42 24.77 17.44
C THR A 58 -1.47 23.74 16.31
N ARG A 59 -2.23 24.04 15.27
CA ARG A 59 -2.26 23.21 14.05
C ARG A 59 -0.86 23.00 13.47
N ALA A 60 -0.03 24.04 13.44
CA ALA A 60 1.33 23.97 12.93
C ALA A 60 2.24 23.06 13.77
N ASP A 61 2.05 23.02 15.10
CA ASP A 61 2.78 22.09 15.97
C ASP A 61 2.41 20.64 15.68
N TYR A 62 1.10 20.37 15.54
CA TYR A 62 0.60 19.04 15.22
C TYR A 62 1.08 18.59 13.82
N GLU A 63 0.99 19.46 12.82
CA GLU A 63 1.48 19.20 11.47
C GLU A 63 3.00 18.97 11.45
N ALA A 64 3.79 19.73 12.22
CA ALA A 64 5.23 19.51 12.32
C ALA A 64 5.57 18.13 12.91
N LEU A 65 4.78 17.65 13.87
CA LEU A 65 4.93 16.33 14.45
C LEU A 65 4.46 15.24 13.48
N THR A 66 3.35 15.42 12.77
CA THR A 66 2.83 14.40 11.84
C THR A 66 3.52 14.41 10.48
N ALA A 67 4.30 15.44 10.13
CA ALA A 67 4.99 15.55 8.85
C ALA A 67 5.98 14.41 8.58
N GLU A 68 6.57 13.79 9.61
CA GLU A 68 7.43 12.62 9.45
C GLU A 68 6.65 11.29 9.41
N MET A 69 5.36 11.29 9.75
CA MET A 69 4.51 10.10 9.65
C MET A 69 3.90 9.91 8.25
N GLU A 70 3.94 10.95 7.40
CA GLU A 70 3.50 10.92 5.99
C GLU A 70 4.67 10.81 5.00
N VAL A 71 5.80 10.19 5.37
CA VAL A 71 6.73 9.71 4.35
C VAL A 71 6.21 8.38 3.85
N GLU A 72 5.18 8.46 3.01
CA GLU A 72 4.84 7.35 2.11
C GLU A 72 6.14 6.97 1.38
N PRO A 73 6.61 5.71 1.50
CA PRO A 73 7.83 5.32 0.83
C PRO A 73 7.70 5.66 -0.66
N PRO A 74 8.77 6.13 -1.32
CA PRO A 74 8.69 6.48 -2.73
C PRO A 74 8.11 5.29 -3.49
N ALA A 75 7.08 5.56 -4.29
CA ALA A 75 6.38 4.52 -5.02
C ALA A 75 7.38 3.64 -5.79
N PRO A 76 7.19 2.31 -5.84
CA PRO A 76 8.13 1.44 -6.54
C PRO A 76 8.19 1.83 -8.03
N ALA A 77 9.33 1.56 -8.66
CA ALA A 77 9.61 2.03 -10.03
C ALA A 77 8.53 1.57 -11.02
N THR A 78 8.02 0.36 -10.85
CA THR A 78 6.91 -0.18 -11.64
C THR A 78 5.61 0.59 -11.39
N ASN A 79 5.22 0.85 -10.12
CA ASN A 79 4.02 1.60 -9.74
C ASN A 79 4.25 3.12 -9.76
N THR A 80 4.38 3.72 -10.95
CA THR A 80 4.72 5.14 -11.14
C THR A 80 3.83 6.14 -10.36
N TYR A 81 2.62 5.74 -9.99
CA TYR A 81 1.63 6.58 -9.33
C TYR A 81 1.41 6.26 -7.85
N GLY A 82 2.05 5.20 -7.32
CA GLY A 82 1.92 4.81 -5.91
C GLY A 82 0.51 4.49 -5.45
N LEU A 83 -0.38 4.05 -6.35
CA LEU A 83 -1.79 3.83 -5.98
C LEU A 83 -2.01 2.45 -5.34
N ASP A 84 -2.84 2.40 -4.29
CA ASP A 84 -3.19 1.17 -3.58
C ASP A 84 -4.20 0.28 -4.31
N ASP A 85 -4.91 0.81 -5.30
CA ASP A 85 -5.98 0.09 -6.01
C ASP A 85 -5.59 -0.35 -7.45
N ASN A 86 -4.32 -0.25 -7.84
CA ASN A 86 -3.86 -0.48 -9.22
C ASN A 86 -3.00 -1.73 -9.43
N CYS A 87 -3.05 -2.69 -8.51
CA CYS A 87 -2.22 -3.91 -8.52
C CYS A 87 -2.23 -4.68 -9.85
N TYR A 88 -3.35 -4.68 -10.59
CA TYR A 88 -3.47 -5.33 -11.91
C TYR A 88 -2.69 -4.61 -13.02
N TYR A 89 -2.58 -3.27 -12.96
CA TYR A 89 -1.72 -2.48 -13.84
C TYR A 89 -0.25 -2.72 -13.51
N VAL A 90 0.08 -2.71 -12.23
CA VAL A 90 1.44 -2.95 -11.74
C VAL A 90 1.92 -4.35 -12.16
N THR A 91 1.06 -5.36 -12.01
CA THR A 91 1.34 -6.74 -12.46
C THR A 91 1.58 -6.80 -13.97
N ALA A 92 0.72 -6.16 -14.78
CA ALA A 92 0.91 -6.11 -16.23
C ALA A 92 2.22 -5.40 -16.63
N ALA A 93 2.54 -4.28 -15.97
CA ALA A 93 3.76 -3.53 -16.20
C ALA A 93 5.01 -4.34 -15.83
N ALA A 94 5.00 -5.02 -14.68
CA ALA A 94 6.08 -5.90 -14.25
C ALA A 94 6.32 -7.07 -15.24
N LEU A 95 5.25 -7.67 -15.77
CA LEU A 95 5.37 -8.74 -16.78
C LEU A 95 5.99 -8.28 -18.10
N LEU A 96 5.84 -7.00 -18.42
CA LEU A 96 6.39 -6.34 -19.60
C LEU A 96 7.71 -5.62 -19.33
N ASP A 97 8.25 -5.74 -18.11
CA ASP A 97 9.47 -5.07 -17.66
C ASP A 97 9.42 -3.54 -17.94
N THR A 98 8.27 -2.92 -17.63
CA THR A 98 7.98 -1.50 -17.87
C THR A 98 7.30 -0.84 -16.66
N THR A 99 6.91 0.43 -16.78
CA THR A 99 6.21 1.19 -15.73
C THR A 99 4.71 1.34 -16.03
N VAL A 100 3.89 1.56 -15.00
CA VAL A 100 2.45 1.82 -15.18
C VAL A 100 2.20 3.04 -16.07
N GLY A 101 3.00 4.11 -15.94
CA GLY A 101 2.87 5.29 -16.82
C GLY A 101 3.11 4.97 -18.30
N ALA A 102 4.13 4.15 -18.60
CA ALA A 102 4.42 3.71 -19.96
C ALA A 102 3.34 2.75 -20.50
N LEU A 103 2.83 1.86 -19.65
CA LEU A 103 1.74 0.96 -19.99
C LEU A 103 0.46 1.71 -20.34
N ILE A 104 0.07 2.72 -19.55
CA ILE A 104 -1.11 3.57 -19.84
C ILE A 104 -0.92 4.31 -21.16
N THR A 105 0.27 4.87 -21.40
CA THR A 105 0.58 5.58 -22.64
C THR A 105 0.45 4.64 -23.86
N THR A 106 0.88 3.39 -23.72
CA THR A 106 0.86 2.40 -24.81
C THR A 106 -0.53 1.82 -25.07
N THR A 107 -1.30 1.57 -24.00
CA THR A 107 -2.62 0.92 -24.09
C THR A 107 -3.78 1.90 -24.20
N GLU A 108 -3.53 3.19 -23.97
CA GLU A 108 -4.54 4.26 -23.84
C GLU A 108 -5.65 3.92 -22.83
N THR A 109 -5.40 2.97 -21.91
CA THR A 109 -6.39 2.48 -20.95
C THR A 109 -6.11 3.09 -19.59
N MET A 110 -7.10 3.77 -19.02
CA MET A 110 -7.00 4.42 -17.71
C MET A 110 -7.30 3.47 -16.56
N GLN A 111 -6.58 3.65 -15.45
CA GLN A 111 -6.79 2.91 -14.21
C GLN A 111 -8.16 3.26 -13.62
N ILE A 112 -8.90 2.26 -13.15
CA ILE A 112 -10.20 2.43 -12.50
C ILE A 112 -10.01 2.39 -10.98
N ARG A 113 -10.61 3.35 -10.28
CA ARG A 113 -10.61 3.42 -8.81
C ARG A 113 -11.60 2.41 -8.23
N GLY A 114 -11.22 1.72 -7.16
CA GLY A 114 -12.05 0.70 -6.51
C GLY A 114 -11.81 -0.72 -7.03
N GLY A 115 -10.69 -0.95 -7.73
CA GLY A 115 -10.31 -2.25 -8.28
C GLY A 115 -10.87 -2.50 -9.68
N ALA A 116 -10.59 -3.70 -10.20
CA ALA A 116 -11.01 -4.13 -11.52
C ALA A 116 -11.65 -5.52 -11.47
N SER A 117 -12.71 -5.71 -12.24
CA SER A 117 -13.29 -7.01 -12.54
C SER A 117 -12.35 -7.85 -13.40
N GLU A 118 -12.56 -9.18 -13.41
CA GLU A 118 -11.81 -10.09 -14.29
C GLU A 118 -11.87 -9.66 -15.77
N GLY A 119 -13.02 -9.15 -16.22
CA GLY A 119 -13.21 -8.68 -17.59
C GLY A 119 -12.34 -7.45 -17.92
N GLU A 120 -12.16 -6.55 -16.97
CA GLU A 120 -11.30 -5.37 -17.09
C GLU A 120 -9.82 -5.75 -17.08
N ILE A 121 -9.41 -6.64 -16.17
CA ILE A 121 -8.04 -7.18 -16.15
C ILE A 121 -7.70 -7.87 -17.48
N THR A 122 -8.63 -8.70 -17.97
CA THR A 122 -8.50 -9.39 -19.26
C THR A 122 -8.39 -8.40 -20.42
N SER A 123 -9.15 -7.31 -20.39
CA SER A 123 -9.12 -6.28 -21.42
C SER A 123 -7.80 -5.51 -21.42
N LEU A 124 -7.29 -5.14 -20.24
CA LEU A 124 -5.97 -4.54 -20.08
C LEU A 124 -4.88 -5.46 -20.65
N PHE A 125 -4.89 -6.74 -20.27
CA PHE A 125 -3.84 -7.68 -20.71
C PHE A 125 -3.85 -7.84 -22.22
N ARG A 126 -5.05 -7.92 -22.82
CA ARG A 126 -5.19 -7.95 -24.28
C ARG A 126 -4.63 -6.69 -24.93
N ALA A 127 -4.96 -5.51 -24.40
CA ALA A 127 -4.46 -4.23 -24.90
C ALA A 127 -2.92 -4.13 -24.77
N ALA A 128 -2.35 -4.70 -23.71
CA ALA A 128 -0.93 -4.72 -23.43
C ALA A 128 -0.14 -5.78 -24.25
N GLY A 129 -0.82 -6.57 -25.09
CA GLY A 129 -0.20 -7.68 -25.83
C GLY A 129 0.16 -8.89 -24.97
N LEU A 130 -0.32 -8.94 -23.72
CA LEU A 130 -0.20 -10.08 -22.82
C LEU A 130 -1.26 -11.13 -23.14
N ARG A 131 -1.00 -12.36 -22.70
CA ARG A 131 -1.97 -13.45 -22.82
C ARG A 131 -3.14 -13.21 -21.86
N ALA A 132 -4.34 -13.14 -22.44
CA ALA A 132 -5.57 -12.76 -21.77
C ALA A 132 -6.57 -13.93 -21.66
N THR A 133 -6.08 -15.17 -21.63
CA THR A 133 -6.92 -16.36 -21.44
C THR A 133 -6.69 -16.90 -20.03
N PRO A 134 -7.56 -16.59 -19.07
CA PRO A 134 -7.37 -17.02 -17.69
C PRO A 134 -7.80 -18.47 -17.44
N THR A 135 -7.25 -19.04 -16.38
CA THR A 135 -7.79 -20.23 -15.70
C THR A 135 -8.23 -19.84 -14.29
N THR A 136 -9.49 -20.12 -13.94
CA THR A 136 -10.01 -19.88 -12.58
C THR A 136 -9.78 -21.10 -11.69
N LEU A 137 -9.26 -20.87 -10.49
CA LEU A 137 -8.91 -21.90 -9.51
C LEU A 137 -9.39 -21.45 -8.11
N THR A 138 -9.70 -22.40 -7.22
CA THR A 138 -10.30 -22.07 -5.91
C THR A 138 -9.41 -22.42 -4.72
N THR A 139 -8.20 -22.93 -4.95
CA THR A 139 -7.25 -23.24 -3.87
C THR A 139 -5.83 -22.89 -4.28
N TYR A 140 -5.02 -22.50 -3.31
CA TYR A 140 -3.59 -22.26 -3.50
C TYR A 140 -2.85 -23.49 -4.07
N THR A 141 -3.20 -24.69 -3.59
CA THR A 141 -2.59 -25.92 -4.11
C THR A 141 -2.91 -26.15 -5.59
N ALA A 142 -4.15 -25.87 -6.03
CA ALA A 142 -4.53 -25.96 -7.43
C ALA A 142 -3.81 -24.91 -8.28
N LEU A 143 -3.67 -23.67 -7.78
CA LEU A 143 -2.88 -22.62 -8.41
C LEU A 143 -1.43 -23.08 -8.67
N VAL A 144 -0.74 -23.53 -7.63
CA VAL A 144 0.67 -23.95 -7.73
C VAL A 144 0.82 -25.15 -8.69
N ALA A 145 -0.11 -26.11 -8.64
CA ALA A 145 -0.10 -27.25 -9.54
C ALA A 145 -0.29 -26.84 -11.01
N GLU A 146 -1.22 -25.92 -11.28
CA GLU A 146 -1.49 -25.43 -12.62
C GLU A 146 -0.31 -24.62 -13.17
N MET A 147 0.27 -23.73 -12.36
CA MET A 147 1.48 -22.98 -12.75
C MET A 147 2.60 -23.92 -13.17
N ARG A 148 2.91 -24.94 -12.36
CA ARG A 148 3.93 -25.96 -12.68
C ARG A 148 3.60 -26.73 -13.95
N ARG A 149 2.33 -27.12 -14.13
CA ARG A 149 1.87 -27.83 -15.33
C ARG A 149 2.08 -26.98 -16.59
N VAL A 150 1.74 -25.70 -16.55
CA VAL A 150 1.87 -24.76 -17.69
C VAL A 150 3.33 -24.36 -17.94
N ALA A 151 4.14 -24.27 -16.89
CA ALA A 151 5.57 -24.05 -17.00
C ALA A 151 6.30 -25.24 -17.64
N ALA A 152 5.81 -26.47 -17.43
CA ALA A 152 6.31 -27.69 -18.06
C ALA A 152 7.84 -27.86 -17.95
N GLY A 153 8.41 -27.50 -16.79
CA GLY A 153 9.86 -27.56 -16.52
C GLY A 153 10.68 -26.39 -17.08
N SER A 154 10.05 -25.40 -17.71
CA SER A 154 10.71 -24.17 -18.14
C SER A 154 10.44 -23.02 -17.16
N HIS A 155 11.35 -22.04 -17.11
CA HIS A 155 11.09 -20.81 -16.36
C HIS A 155 9.92 -20.07 -17.02
N ARG A 156 8.89 -19.72 -16.24
CA ARG A 156 7.71 -19.04 -16.75
C ARG A 156 7.14 -18.04 -15.75
N ARG A 157 6.70 -16.88 -16.27
CA ARG A 157 5.96 -15.85 -15.52
C ARG A 157 4.46 -15.96 -15.77
N PHE A 158 3.69 -15.54 -14.77
CA PHE A 158 2.25 -15.57 -14.74
C PHE A 158 1.75 -14.29 -14.09
N ALA A 159 0.60 -13.81 -14.53
CA ALA A 159 -0.19 -12.91 -13.70
C ALA A 159 -1.14 -13.75 -12.84
N VAL A 160 -1.20 -13.42 -11.56
CA VAL A 160 -2.09 -14.08 -10.59
C VAL A 160 -2.95 -13.01 -9.96
N ALA A 161 -4.22 -12.92 -10.34
CA ALA A 161 -5.21 -12.15 -9.62
C ALA A 161 -5.94 -13.06 -8.63
N PHE A 162 -6.21 -12.61 -7.41
CA PHE A 162 -6.85 -13.42 -6.40
C PHE A 162 -7.73 -12.61 -5.45
N GLY A 163 -8.77 -13.25 -4.91
CA GLY A 163 -9.61 -12.70 -3.86
C GLY A 163 -9.13 -13.16 -2.48
N ARG A 164 -9.15 -12.25 -1.50
CA ARG A 164 -8.90 -12.53 -0.08
C ARG A 164 -10.21 -12.86 0.64
N ALA A 165 -10.10 -13.45 1.83
CA ALA A 165 -11.26 -13.84 2.63
C ALA A 165 -12.10 -12.64 3.13
N ASP A 166 -11.49 -11.45 3.23
CA ASP A 166 -12.17 -10.20 3.60
C ASP A 166 -12.97 -9.56 2.45
N GLY A 167 -12.93 -10.16 1.25
CA GLY A 167 -13.60 -9.66 0.05
C GLY A 167 -12.76 -8.69 -0.80
N SER A 168 -11.56 -8.31 -0.34
CA SER A 168 -10.62 -7.56 -1.17
C SER A 168 -9.99 -8.44 -2.25
N GLY A 169 -9.49 -7.82 -3.31
CA GLY A 169 -8.75 -8.49 -4.38
C GLY A 169 -7.34 -7.95 -4.50
N HIS A 170 -6.43 -8.77 -5.03
CA HIS A 170 -5.06 -8.35 -5.32
C HIS A 170 -4.54 -9.03 -6.60
N ALA A 171 -3.48 -8.47 -7.19
CA ALA A 171 -2.82 -9.05 -8.35
C ALA A 171 -1.30 -8.96 -8.19
N VAL A 172 -0.61 -10.06 -8.51
CA VAL A 172 0.84 -10.21 -8.37
C VAL A 172 1.44 -10.99 -9.54
N VAL A 173 2.76 -10.97 -9.67
CA VAL A 173 3.50 -11.81 -10.60
C VAL A 173 3.80 -13.15 -9.94
N GLY A 174 3.36 -14.24 -10.55
CA GLY A 174 3.77 -15.60 -10.20
C GLY A 174 4.90 -16.07 -11.10
N GLU A 175 5.90 -16.75 -10.56
CA GLU A 175 7.02 -17.30 -11.31
C GLU A 175 7.21 -18.78 -10.97
N VAL A 176 7.44 -19.61 -11.98
CA VAL A 176 7.92 -20.98 -11.81
C VAL A 176 9.36 -21.01 -12.27
N MET A 177 10.29 -21.24 -11.35
CA MET A 177 11.70 -21.43 -11.68
C MET A 177 11.87 -22.75 -12.44
N GLY A 178 12.82 -22.80 -13.39
CA GLY A 178 12.99 -23.91 -14.34
C GLY A 178 13.27 -25.29 -13.71
N ALA A 179 13.59 -26.26 -14.59
CA ALA A 179 13.62 -27.70 -14.33
C ALA A 179 14.37 -28.16 -13.07
N ASP A 180 15.34 -27.38 -12.59
CA ASP A 180 16.18 -27.76 -11.46
C ASP A 180 15.46 -27.71 -10.11
N THR A 181 14.47 -26.81 -9.95
CA THR A 181 13.77 -26.65 -8.66
C THR A 181 12.25 -26.74 -8.76
N GLY A 182 11.65 -26.32 -9.88
CA GLY A 182 10.18 -26.19 -9.98
C GLY A 182 9.58 -25.33 -8.85
N GLU A 183 10.41 -24.45 -8.27
CA GLU A 183 10.05 -23.56 -7.18
C GLU A 183 9.06 -22.52 -7.72
N VAL A 184 8.00 -22.27 -6.95
CA VAL A 184 7.01 -21.25 -7.29
C VAL A 184 7.21 -20.06 -6.37
N ARG A 185 7.31 -18.87 -6.94
CA ARG A 185 7.48 -17.61 -6.23
C ARG A 185 6.37 -16.65 -6.60
N PHE A 186 6.01 -15.77 -5.67
CA PHE A 186 5.04 -14.72 -5.89
C PHE A 186 5.67 -13.38 -5.53
N ARG A 187 5.56 -12.42 -6.45
CA ARG A 187 6.20 -11.11 -6.37
C ARG A 187 5.12 -10.03 -6.46
N ASP A 188 4.97 -9.30 -5.38
CA ASP A 188 4.21 -8.06 -5.36
C ASP A 188 5.12 -6.91 -5.78
N HIS A 189 4.67 -6.06 -6.69
CA HIS A 189 5.39 -4.88 -7.17
C HIS A 189 4.66 -3.58 -6.82
N GLN A 190 3.55 -3.65 -6.07
CA GLN A 190 2.67 -2.51 -5.82
C GLN A 190 3.21 -1.56 -4.76
N VAL A 191 3.60 -2.09 -3.59
CA VAL A 191 4.09 -1.30 -2.45
C VAL A 191 5.61 -1.33 -2.38
N THR A 192 6.21 -2.48 -2.67
CA THR A 192 7.67 -2.66 -2.69
C THR A 192 8.03 -3.48 -3.92
N GLU A 193 9.09 -3.10 -4.62
CA GLU A 193 9.50 -3.77 -5.85
C GLU A 193 9.88 -5.23 -5.60
N GLY A 194 9.07 -6.17 -6.08
CA GLY A 194 9.33 -7.60 -6.00
C GLY A 194 9.26 -8.18 -4.58
N ALA A 195 8.47 -7.60 -3.68
CA ALA A 195 8.23 -8.16 -2.35
C ALA A 195 7.64 -9.57 -2.43
N ASP A 196 8.03 -10.43 -1.49
CA ASP A 196 7.49 -11.79 -1.42
C ASP A 196 6.02 -11.77 -1.01
N ALA A 197 5.15 -12.21 -1.93
CA ALA A 197 3.71 -12.25 -1.75
C ALA A 197 3.18 -13.64 -1.36
N THR A 198 4.06 -14.61 -1.09
CA THR A 198 3.67 -16.02 -0.93
C THR A 198 2.63 -16.22 0.17
N THR A 199 2.81 -15.57 1.33
CA THR A 199 1.85 -15.64 2.44
C THR A 199 0.47 -15.13 2.02
N ASP A 200 0.41 -13.97 1.36
CA ASP A 200 -0.84 -13.35 0.94
C ASP A 200 -1.57 -14.20 -0.11
N VAL A 201 -0.85 -14.63 -1.15
CA VAL A 201 -1.40 -15.53 -2.18
C VAL A 201 -1.88 -16.84 -1.56
N SER A 202 -1.15 -17.41 -0.59
CA SER A 202 -1.55 -18.67 0.05
C SER A 202 -2.84 -18.57 0.86
N ALA A 203 -3.20 -17.36 1.30
CA ALA A 203 -4.45 -17.07 2.01
C ALA A 203 -5.63 -16.75 1.07
N GLY A 204 -5.39 -16.68 -0.24
CA GLY A 204 -6.42 -16.42 -1.25
C GLY A 204 -7.48 -17.52 -1.33
N VAL A 205 -8.70 -17.14 -1.68
CA VAL A 205 -9.89 -18.03 -1.75
C VAL A 205 -10.40 -18.26 -3.17
N LEU A 206 -9.97 -17.41 -4.11
CA LEU A 206 -10.27 -17.48 -5.53
C LEU A 206 -9.06 -16.97 -6.29
N PHE A 207 -8.68 -17.63 -7.38
CA PHE A 207 -7.52 -17.30 -8.18
C PHE A 207 -7.89 -17.27 -9.66
N VAL A 208 -7.34 -16.28 -10.36
CA VAL A 208 -7.43 -16.13 -11.81
C VAL A 208 -6.00 -16.07 -12.34
N LEU A 209 -5.59 -17.12 -13.04
CA LEU A 209 -4.23 -17.31 -13.52
C LEU A 209 -4.11 -16.99 -15.01
N TYR A 210 -3.21 -16.08 -15.36
CA TYR A 210 -2.91 -15.70 -16.75
C TYR A 210 -1.47 -16.10 -17.10
N PRO A 211 -1.27 -17.18 -17.89
CA PRO A 211 0.07 -17.64 -18.26
C PRO A 211 0.71 -16.74 -19.31
N GLN A 212 1.97 -16.32 -19.13
CA GLN A 212 2.71 -15.51 -20.13
C GLN A 212 3.68 -16.34 -20.98
#